data_AF-A0A952KHQ5-F1
#
_entry.id   AF-A0A952KHQ5-F1
#
_cell.length_a   1.000
_cell.length_b   1.000
_cell.length_c   1.000
_cell.angle_alpha   90.00
_cell.angle_beta   90.00
_cell.angle_gamma   90.00
#
_symmetry.space_group_name_H-M   'P 1'
#
loop_
_entity.id
_entity.type
_entity.pdbx_description
1 polymer ?
#
loop_
_entity_poly.entity_id
_entity_poly.type
_entity_poly.pdbx_seq_one_letter_code
_entity_poly.pdbx_strand_id
1 'polypeptide(L)'
;MTDQKNLILAIALSLAILLGFQFLFPSPKPTAPSGQQQPTTAATTSTASPQAPTTVGGAAQAPMDRAQALAQSGRVKIEAPRLHGSINLTGGRIDDVTLRDYRET
;
A
#
# COMPACT_ATOMS: atom_id res chain seq x y z
N MET A 1 1.53 -13.15 48.65
CA MET A 1 1.39 -11.74 48.20
C MET A 1 2.43 -11.34 47.16
N THR A 2 3.63 -11.94 47.13
CA THR A 2 4.67 -11.65 46.13
C THR A 2 4.26 -12.03 44.70
N ASP A 3 3.61 -13.18 44.49
CA ASP A 3 3.14 -13.60 43.15
C ASP A 3 2.15 -12.62 42.53
N GLN A 4 1.29 -12.01 43.35
CA GLN A 4 0.32 -11.01 42.88
C GLN A 4 1.01 -9.73 42.39
N LYS A 5 2.13 -9.34 43.04
CA LYS A 5 2.96 -8.20 42.61
C LYS A 5 3.70 -8.50 41.31
N ASN A 6 4.24 -9.72 41.17
CA ASN A 6 4.90 -10.17 39.95
C ASN A 6 3.92 -10.28 38.78
N LEU A 7 2.69 -10.76 39.03
CA LEU A 7 1.61 -10.82 38.06
C LEU A 7 1.21 -9.41 37.59
N ILE A 8 1.01 -8.47 38.52
CA ILE A 8 0.69 -7.07 38.20
C ILE A 8 1.84 -6.42 37.41
N LEU A 9 3.09 -6.68 37.79
CA LEU A 9 4.26 -6.16 37.10
C LEU A 9 4.36 -6.72 35.67
N ALA A 10 4.09 -8.01 35.47
CA ALA A 10 4.10 -8.64 34.14
C ALA A 10 3.01 -8.07 33.23
N ILE A 11 1.80 -7.84 33.77
CA ILE A 11 0.69 -7.20 33.03
C ILE A 11 1.06 -5.77 32.63
N ALA A 12 1.61 -5.00 33.56
CA ALA A 12 2.05 -3.62 33.30
C ALA A 12 3.15 -3.57 32.23
N LEU A 13 4.13 -4.48 32.30
CA LEU A 13 5.23 -4.56 31.35
C LEU A 13 4.74 -4.95 29.95
N SER A 14 3.80 -5.91 29.86
CA SER A 14 3.18 -6.31 28.60
C SER A 14 2.43 -5.15 27.93
N LEU A 15 1.62 -4.41 28.70
CA LEU A 15 0.92 -3.22 28.22
C LEU A 15 1.90 -2.13 27.76
N ALA A 16 2.98 -1.90 28.52
CA ALA A 16 4.00 -0.92 28.14
C ALA A 16 4.69 -1.28 26.82
N ILE A 17 5.00 -2.56 26.60
CA ILE A 17 5.60 -3.03 25.35
C ILE A 17 4.61 -2.89 24.19
N LEU A 18 3.35 -3.29 24.37
CA LEU A 18 2.31 -3.19 23.34
C LEU A 18 2.10 -1.74 22.89
N LEU A 19 1.96 -0.82 23.87
CA LEU A 19 1.76 0.60 23.60
C LEU A 19 3.02 1.26 23.01
N GLY A 20 4.20 0.92 23.53
CA GLY A 20 5.47 1.41 23.01
C GLY A 20 5.71 0.96 21.56
N PHE A 21 5.39 -0.29 21.24
CA PHE A 21 5.50 -0.81 19.88
C PHE A 21 4.49 -0.15 18.93
N GLN A 22 3.22 0.00 19.35
CA GLN A 22 2.20 0.71 18.57
C GLN A 22 2.54 2.19 18.34
N PHE A 23 3.22 2.84 19.30
CA PHE A 23 3.65 4.23 19.17
C PHE A 23 4.84 4.38 18.21
N LEU A 24 5.81 3.47 18.27
CA LEU A 24 7.00 3.50 17.40
C LEU A 24 6.68 3.00 15.98
N PHE A 25 5.73 2.08 15.84
CA PHE A 25 5.30 1.49 14.56
C PHE A 25 3.77 1.59 14.39
N PRO A 26 3.22 2.78 14.13
CA PRO A 26 1.79 2.94 13.92
C PRO A 26 1.33 2.15 12.69
N SER A 27 0.39 1.22 12.89
CA SER A 27 -0.23 0.48 11.78
C SER A 27 -0.98 1.46 10.86
N PRO A 28 -0.82 1.37 9.52
CA PRO A 28 -1.51 2.23 8.59
C PRO A 28 -3.02 2.03 8.73
N LYS A 29 -3.77 3.13 8.91
CA LYS A 29 -5.23 3.06 8.95
C LYS A 29 -5.73 2.58 7.59
N PRO A 30 -6.63 1.58 7.54
CA PRO A 30 -7.37 1.29 6.32
C PRO A 30 -8.14 2.55 5.93
N THR A 31 -7.78 3.17 4.81
CA THR A 31 -8.63 4.17 4.17
C THR A 31 -9.90 3.45 3.73
N ALA A 32 -10.98 3.64 4.48
CA ALA A 32 -12.30 3.21 4.04
C ALA A 32 -12.60 3.89 2.70
N PRO A 33 -12.93 3.15 1.63
CA PRO A 33 -13.54 3.78 0.48
C PRO A 33 -14.87 4.37 0.95
N SER A 34 -14.95 5.69 1.00
CA SER A 34 -16.20 6.42 1.14
C SER A 34 -16.99 6.23 -0.14
N GLY A 35 -17.77 5.14 -0.19
CA GLY A 35 -18.57 4.80 -1.35
C GLY A 35 -19.34 3.50 -1.15
N GLN A 36 -20.66 3.63 -1.26
CA GLN A 36 -21.63 2.58 -1.56
C GLN A 36 -22.21 1.81 -0.36
N GLN A 37 -23.23 2.45 0.22
CA GLN A 37 -24.62 1.96 0.25
C GLN A 37 -24.90 0.58 0.85
N GLN A 38 -25.54 0.64 2.02
CA GLN A 38 -26.44 -0.36 2.59
C GLN A 38 -27.35 -0.98 1.51
N PRO A 39 -27.35 -2.32 1.30
CA PRO A 39 -28.41 -2.96 0.56
C PRO A 39 -29.55 -3.34 1.52
N THR A 40 -30.65 -2.61 1.42
CA THR A 40 -31.97 -3.07 1.88
C THR A 40 -32.54 -4.10 0.91
N THR A 41 -32.84 -5.27 1.46
CA THR A 41 -34.03 -6.11 1.23
C THR A 41 -34.26 -6.84 -0.11
N ALA A 42 -34.73 -8.08 0.08
CA ALA A 42 -35.62 -8.91 -0.74
C ALA A 42 -34.96 -10.02 -1.57
N ALA A 43 -35.30 -11.24 -1.16
CA ALA A 43 -35.11 -12.48 -1.89
C ALA A 43 -36.02 -12.58 -3.13
N THR A 44 -35.49 -13.12 -4.22
CA THR A 44 -36.21 -14.03 -5.13
C THR A 44 -35.22 -14.82 -5.99
N THR A 45 -35.70 -16.00 -6.37
CA THR A 45 -35.05 -17.19 -6.90
C THR A 45 -34.50 -17.14 -8.33
N SER A 46 -33.55 -18.05 -8.56
CA SER A 46 -33.35 -18.89 -9.76
C SER A 46 -32.24 -18.57 -10.79
N THR A 47 -31.33 -19.56 -10.85
CA THR A 47 -30.71 -20.24 -12.01
C THR A 47 -29.59 -19.58 -12.83
N ALA A 48 -28.44 -20.29 -12.77
CA ALA A 48 -27.51 -20.64 -13.85
C ALA A 48 -26.45 -19.62 -14.32
N SER A 49 -25.21 -19.81 -13.86
CA SER A 49 -23.99 -20.10 -14.66
C SER A 49 -22.73 -19.82 -13.82
N PRO A 50 -21.62 -20.58 -13.92
CA PRO A 50 -20.37 -20.22 -13.24
C PRO A 50 -19.76 -18.99 -13.91
N GLN A 51 -20.02 -17.82 -13.35
CA GLN A 51 -19.41 -16.57 -13.78
C GLN A 51 -17.96 -16.56 -13.27
N ALA A 52 -17.00 -16.54 -14.21
CA ALA A 52 -15.60 -16.25 -13.91
C ALA A 52 -15.51 -14.96 -13.07
N PRO A 53 -14.49 -14.79 -12.20
CA PRO A 53 -14.41 -13.62 -11.33
C PRO A 53 -14.36 -12.37 -12.20
N THR A 54 -15.47 -11.64 -12.22
CA THR A 54 -15.57 -10.31 -12.81
C THR A 54 -14.56 -9.47 -12.05
N THR A 55 -13.48 -9.07 -12.72
CA THR A 55 -12.54 -8.08 -12.18
C THR A 55 -13.35 -6.86 -11.80
N VAL A 56 -13.56 -6.66 -10.49
CA VAL A 56 -14.22 -5.50 -9.93
C VAL A 56 -13.57 -4.27 -10.52
N GLY A 57 -14.39 -3.46 -11.20
CA GLY A 57 -13.95 -2.28 -11.90
C GLY A 57 -13.18 -1.35 -10.98
N GLY A 58 -11.85 -1.35 -11.10
CA GLY A 58 -11.14 -0.09 -11.07
C GLY A 58 -11.68 0.70 -12.25
N ALA A 59 -12.24 1.88 -12.00
CA ALA A 59 -12.51 2.83 -13.07
C ALA A 59 -11.26 2.84 -13.95
N ALA A 60 -11.41 2.41 -15.21
CA ALA A 60 -10.33 2.50 -16.16
C ALA A 60 -9.96 3.98 -16.18
N GLN A 61 -8.84 4.31 -15.52
CA GLN A 61 -8.27 5.64 -15.64
C GLN A 61 -8.11 5.82 -17.13
N ALA A 62 -8.78 6.84 -17.68
CA ALA A 62 -8.62 7.20 -19.08
C ALA A 62 -7.11 7.17 -19.37
N PRO A 63 -6.65 6.56 -20.48
CA PRO A 63 -5.23 6.38 -20.75
C PRO A 63 -4.53 7.72 -20.54
N MET A 64 -3.84 7.85 -19.41
CA MET A 64 -3.19 9.09 -19.07
C MET A 64 -1.89 9.09 -19.83
N ASP A 65 -1.61 10.18 -20.53
CA ASP A 65 -0.41 10.23 -21.34
C ASP A 65 0.80 10.09 -20.41
N ARG A 66 1.83 9.35 -20.85
CA ARG A 66 2.99 9.01 -20.00
C ARG A 66 3.58 10.28 -19.36
N ALA A 67 3.62 11.37 -20.11
CA ALA A 67 4.09 12.67 -19.65
C ALA A 67 3.31 13.24 -18.47
N GLN A 68 1.98 13.06 -18.45
CA GLN A 68 1.11 13.56 -17.38
C GLN A 68 1.27 12.74 -16.09
N ALA A 69 1.44 11.42 -16.20
CA ALA A 69 1.74 10.55 -15.06
C ALA A 69 3.13 10.85 -14.46
N LEU A 70 4.12 11.19 -15.30
CA LEU A 70 5.45 11.60 -14.85
C LEU A 70 5.41 12.92 -14.05
N ALA A 71 4.54 13.86 -14.41
CA ALA A 71 4.42 15.16 -13.74
C ALA A 71 3.72 15.11 -12.37
N GLN A 72 2.88 14.11 -12.11
CA GLN A 72 2.17 13.95 -10.84
C GLN A 72 3.05 13.41 -9.71
N SER A 73 4.11 12.68 -10.04
CA SER A 73 5.05 12.13 -9.06
C SER A 73 6.29 13.00 -8.95
N GLY A 74 6.67 13.39 -7.74
CA GLY A 74 7.99 13.98 -7.51
C GLY A 74 9.07 12.95 -7.88
N ARG A 75 10.02 13.33 -8.74
CA ARG A 75 11.12 12.46 -9.17
C ARG A 75 12.47 13.14 -8.92
N VAL A 76 13.48 12.34 -8.60
CA VAL A 76 14.86 12.79 -8.45
C VAL A 76 15.73 12.13 -9.52
N LYS A 77 16.50 12.93 -10.25
CA LYS A 77 17.46 12.42 -11.24
C LYS A 77 18.68 11.82 -10.55
N ILE A 78 19.14 10.68 -11.06
CA ILE A 78 20.40 10.05 -10.66
C ILE A 78 21.40 10.24 -11.79
N GLU A 79 22.51 10.91 -11.50
CA GLU A 79 23.65 11.02 -12.40
C GLU A 79 24.88 10.45 -11.70
N ALA A 80 25.43 9.37 -12.24
CA ALA A 80 26.65 8.74 -11.76
C ALA A 80 27.58 8.41 -12.93
N PRO A 81 28.89 8.14 -12.69
CA PRO A 81 29.84 7.90 -13.77
C PRO A 81 29.47 6.73 -14.69
N ARG A 82 28.82 5.69 -14.16
CA ARG A 82 28.54 4.43 -14.87
C ARG A 82 27.05 4.17 -15.15
N LEU A 83 26.14 4.96 -14.56
CA LEU A 83 24.71 4.82 -14.74
C LEU A 83 24.00 6.17 -14.63
N HIS A 84 22.85 6.27 -15.26
CA HIS A 84 21.94 7.42 -15.13
C HIS A 84 20.51 6.94 -15.04
N GLY A 85 19.61 7.74 -14.48
CA GLY A 85 18.22 7.34 -14.28
C GLY A 85 17.41 8.30 -13.43
N SER A 86 16.30 7.81 -12.88
CA SER A 86 15.47 8.57 -11.94
C SER A 86 14.82 7.68 -10.87
N ILE A 87 14.54 8.28 -9.71
CA ILE A 87 13.84 7.65 -8.58
C ILE A 87 12.50 8.35 -8.39
N ASN A 88 11.44 7.56 -8.23
CA ASN A 88 10.13 8.07 -7.85
C ASN A 88 10.05 8.28 -6.33
N LEU A 89 9.77 9.52 -5.89
CA LEU A 89 9.59 9.85 -4.48
C LEU A 89 8.31 9.24 -3.91
N THR A 90 7.33 8.93 -4.76
CA THR A 90 6.15 8.18 -4.36
C THR A 90 6.53 6.71 -4.21
N GLY A 91 6.71 6.28 -2.97
CA GLY A 91 7.07 4.90 -2.64
C GLY A 91 8.55 4.55 -2.76
N GLY A 92 9.42 5.53 -3.08
CA GLY A 92 10.87 5.37 -3.07
C GLY A 92 11.42 4.33 -4.06
N ARG A 93 10.72 4.10 -5.18
CA ARG A 93 11.08 3.05 -6.13
C ARG A 93 12.07 3.55 -7.17
N ILE A 94 12.99 2.66 -7.55
CA ILE A 94 13.92 2.84 -8.66
C ILE A 94 13.28 2.18 -9.89
N ASP A 95 12.64 2.98 -10.73
CA ASP A 95 11.92 2.51 -11.92
C ASP A 95 12.69 2.74 -13.23
N ASP A 96 13.59 3.71 -13.28
CA ASP A 96 14.31 4.11 -14.49
C ASP A 96 15.82 4.15 -14.24
N VAL A 97 16.56 3.18 -14.79
CA VAL A 97 18.03 3.09 -14.72
C VAL A 97 18.57 2.59 -16.04
N THR A 98 19.54 3.32 -16.58
CA THR A 98 20.29 2.96 -17.77
C THR A 98 21.79 2.92 -17.45
N LEU A 99 22.43 1.81 -17.83
CA LEU A 99 23.87 1.63 -17.68
C LEU A 99 24.60 2.32 -18.83
N ARG A 100 25.53 3.25 -18.54
CA ARG A 100 26.29 3.97 -19.59
C ARG A 100 27.21 3.05 -20.38
N ASP A 101 27.76 2.04 -19.71
CA ASP A 101 28.78 1.15 -20.26
C ASP A 101 28.20 -0.04 -21.04
N TYR A 102 26.89 -0.30 -20.92
CA TYR A 102 26.25 -1.49 -21.47
C TYR A 102 25.31 -1.11 -22.62
N ARG A 103 25.41 -1.84 -23.73
CA ARG A 103 24.59 -1.64 -24.92
C ARG A 103 24.03 -2.99 -25.31
N GLU A 104 22.72 -3.07 -25.44
CA GLU A 104 22.06 -4.24 -25.99
C GLU A 104 22.09 -4.14 -27.52
N THR A 105 22.45 -5.24 -28.17
CA THR A 105 22.42 -5.44 -29.63
C THR A 105 21.34 -6.45 -29.99
#